data_AF-A0A8J7YEC4-F1
#
_entry.id   AF-A0A8J7YEC4-F1
#
_cell.length_a   1.000
_cell.length_b   1.000
_cell.length_c   1.000
_cell.angle_alpha   90.00
_cell.angle_beta   90.00
_cell.angle_gamma   90.00
#
_symmetry.space_group_name_H-M   'P 1'
#
loop_
_entity.id
_entity.type
_entity.pdbx_description
1 polymer ?
#
loop_
_entity_poly.entity_id
_entity_poly.type
_entity_poly.pdbx_seq_one_letter_code
_entity_poly.pdbx_strand_id
1 'polypeptide(L)'
;FKNYSKLNILGVGYTIYLGSEYEHEMLSEASRIVYEAHKNGLIVILWMYPRGKAVKNEGDPHLIAGAAGVAACLGADFVKVNYPKCENPAEAFKEAILAAGRTKVVCAGGGSTDPKAFLQMLYDQIHISGAAGNATGRNIHQKSYRDAIRMCNAIHAITIENKTVEEALKIYYGED
;
A
#
# COMPACT_ATOMS: atom_id res chain seq x y z
N PHE A 1 18.67 -10.91 -12.70
CA PHE A 1 18.81 -10.40 -11.32
C PHE A 1 19.01 -11.51 -10.29
N LYS A 2 18.04 -12.42 -10.07
CA LYS A 2 18.12 -13.53 -9.09
C LYS A 2 19.45 -14.32 -9.13
N ASN A 3 19.90 -14.69 -10.33
CA ASN A 3 21.14 -15.46 -10.52
C ASN A 3 22.42 -14.72 -10.13
N TYR A 4 22.36 -13.38 -9.97
CA TYR A 4 23.52 -12.53 -9.73
C TYR A 4 23.49 -11.83 -8.37
N SER A 5 22.31 -11.49 -7.84
CA SER A 5 22.19 -10.69 -6.61
C SER A 5 22.47 -11.49 -5.33
N LYS A 6 22.37 -12.83 -5.39
CA LYS A 6 22.41 -13.73 -4.20
C LYS A 6 21.33 -13.42 -3.14
N LEU A 7 20.38 -12.54 -3.46
CA LEU A 7 19.27 -12.19 -2.57
C LEU A 7 18.15 -13.22 -2.68
N ASN A 8 17.49 -13.50 -1.57
CA ASN A 8 16.25 -14.27 -1.58
C ASN A 8 15.12 -13.36 -2.09
N ILE A 9 14.73 -13.56 -3.35
CA ILE A 9 13.65 -12.79 -3.98
C ILE A 9 12.33 -13.51 -3.73
N LEU A 10 11.45 -12.88 -2.97
CA LEU A 10 10.15 -13.45 -2.57
C LEU A 10 9.00 -13.05 -3.50
N GLY A 11 9.15 -11.95 -4.23
CA GLY A 11 8.06 -11.40 -5.03
C GLY A 11 8.50 -10.35 -6.04
N VAL A 12 7.52 -9.88 -6.81
CA VAL A 12 7.66 -8.82 -7.81
C VAL A 12 6.65 -7.71 -7.57
N GLY A 13 7.05 -6.50 -7.95
CA GLY A 13 6.19 -5.32 -7.89
C GLY A 13 6.03 -4.67 -9.25
N TYR A 14 4.83 -4.25 -9.60
CA TYR A 14 4.56 -3.55 -10.86
C TYR A 14 3.54 -2.42 -10.64
N THR A 15 3.70 -1.32 -11.36
CA THR A 15 2.83 -0.14 -11.23
C THR A 15 1.95 0.00 -12.46
N ILE A 16 0.66 0.26 -12.23
CA ILE A 16 -0.33 0.48 -13.27
C ILE A 16 -0.99 1.83 -13.03
N TYR A 17 -0.99 2.67 -14.05
CA TYR A 17 -1.71 3.94 -14.04
C TYR A 17 -3.02 3.80 -14.82
N LEU A 18 -4.11 3.52 -14.10
CA LEU A 18 -5.44 3.45 -14.70
C LEU A 18 -5.90 4.84 -15.16
N GLY A 19 -6.47 4.96 -16.35
CA GLY A 19 -6.83 6.21 -17.01
C GLY A 19 -5.68 6.92 -17.72
N SER A 20 -4.51 6.28 -17.82
CA SER A 20 -3.41 6.68 -18.72
C SER A 20 -3.72 6.26 -20.16
N GLU A 21 -3.18 6.98 -21.16
CA GLU A 21 -3.26 6.56 -22.56
C GLU A 21 -2.53 5.21 -22.81
N TYR A 22 -1.56 4.87 -21.95
CA TYR A 22 -0.81 3.62 -21.95
C TYR A 22 -1.38 2.55 -21.00
N GLU A 23 -2.59 2.74 -20.45
CA GLU A 23 -3.22 1.78 -19.52
C GLU A 23 -3.20 0.35 -20.07
N HIS A 24 -3.55 0.18 -21.34
CA HIS A 24 -3.64 -1.11 -22.01
C HIS A 24 -2.29 -1.86 -22.07
N GLU A 25 -1.18 -1.15 -22.25
CA GLU A 25 0.17 -1.73 -22.25
C GLU A 25 0.54 -2.20 -20.84
N MET A 26 0.33 -1.37 -19.82
CA MET A 26 0.59 -1.72 -18.43
C MET A 26 -0.25 -2.89 -17.94
N LEU A 27 -1.54 -2.97 -18.33
CA LEU A 27 -2.40 -4.11 -18.01
C LEU A 27 -1.90 -5.40 -18.68
N SER A 28 -1.46 -5.29 -19.94
CA SER A 28 -0.92 -6.43 -20.69
C SER A 28 0.39 -6.93 -20.06
N GLU A 29 1.29 -6.04 -19.68
CA GLU A 29 2.53 -6.37 -18.97
C GLU A 29 2.26 -7.00 -17.60
N ALA A 30 1.37 -6.39 -16.81
CA ALA A 30 1.01 -6.89 -15.49
C ALA A 30 0.44 -8.31 -15.54
N SER A 31 -0.43 -8.62 -16.50
CA SER A 31 -1.00 -9.97 -16.64
C SER A 31 0.08 -11.04 -16.86
N ARG A 32 1.07 -10.74 -17.71
CA ARG A 32 2.22 -11.62 -17.98
C ARG A 32 3.10 -11.77 -16.75
N ILE A 33 3.37 -10.66 -16.04
CA ILE A 33 4.17 -10.65 -14.82
C ILE A 33 3.50 -11.49 -13.73
N VAL A 34 2.19 -11.35 -13.52
CA VAL A 34 1.45 -12.12 -12.52
C VAL A 34 1.54 -13.61 -12.85
N TYR A 35 1.23 -13.99 -14.09
CA TYR A 35 1.29 -15.39 -14.54
C TYR A 35 2.67 -16.01 -14.31
N GLU A 36 3.74 -15.35 -14.76
CA GLU A 36 5.10 -15.88 -14.62
C GLU A 36 5.57 -15.89 -13.16
N ALA A 37 5.23 -14.88 -12.36
CA ALA A 37 5.58 -14.84 -10.94
C ALA A 37 4.94 -16.01 -10.18
N HIS A 38 3.63 -16.21 -10.35
CA HIS A 38 2.89 -17.30 -9.71
C HIS A 38 3.37 -18.68 -10.15
N LYS A 39 3.67 -18.87 -11.44
CA LYS A 39 4.27 -20.10 -11.96
C LYS A 39 5.63 -20.43 -11.31
N ASN A 40 6.34 -19.41 -10.84
CA ASN A 40 7.62 -19.54 -10.15
C ASN A 40 7.51 -19.46 -8.62
N GLY A 41 6.29 -19.45 -8.05
CA GLY A 41 6.05 -19.39 -6.60
C GLY A 41 6.41 -18.04 -5.96
N LEU A 42 6.38 -16.95 -6.72
CA LEU A 42 6.65 -15.58 -6.24
C LEU A 42 5.34 -14.84 -5.97
N ILE A 43 5.30 -14.04 -4.91
CA ILE A 43 4.16 -13.14 -4.64
C ILE A 43 4.19 -11.92 -5.56
N VAL A 44 3.01 -11.34 -5.83
CA VAL A 44 2.87 -10.16 -6.68
C VAL A 44 2.18 -9.03 -5.93
N ILE A 45 2.80 -7.86 -5.97
CA ILE A 45 2.24 -6.62 -5.45
C ILE A 45 2.00 -5.67 -6.63
N LEU A 46 0.75 -5.27 -6.86
CA LEU A 46 0.42 -4.25 -7.87
C LEU A 46 0.18 -2.89 -7.23
N TRP A 47 0.91 -1.88 -7.68
CA TRP A 47 0.64 -0.48 -7.35
C TRP A 47 -0.39 0.05 -8.34
N MET A 48 -1.62 0.27 -7.87
CA MET A 48 -2.73 0.70 -8.70
C MET A 48 -3.05 2.15 -8.41
N TYR A 49 -2.65 3.03 -9.32
CA TYR A 49 -2.85 4.46 -9.17
C TYR A 49 -3.68 4.99 -10.34
N PRO A 50 -5.00 5.23 -10.15
CA PRO A 50 -5.78 5.97 -11.13
C PRO A 50 -5.12 7.33 -11.36
N ARG A 51 -4.51 7.50 -12.54
CA ARG A 51 -3.73 8.67 -12.94
C ARG A 51 -3.66 8.75 -14.46
N GLY A 52 -3.87 9.94 -14.98
CA GLY A 52 -3.78 10.23 -16.41
C GLY A 52 -4.80 11.30 -16.81
N LYS A 53 -4.83 11.65 -18.09
CA LYS A 53 -5.74 12.70 -18.60
C LYS A 53 -7.22 12.37 -18.37
N ALA A 54 -7.58 11.09 -18.27
CA ALA A 54 -8.95 10.64 -18.03
C ALA A 54 -9.35 10.67 -16.54
N VAL A 55 -8.39 10.82 -15.61
CA VAL A 55 -8.67 10.80 -14.16
C VAL A 55 -8.73 12.22 -13.62
N LYS A 56 -9.93 12.65 -13.23
CA LYS A 56 -10.15 14.00 -12.67
C LYS A 56 -9.80 14.12 -11.20
N ASN A 57 -9.98 13.06 -10.42
CA ASN A 57 -9.73 13.04 -8.98
C ASN A 57 -9.05 11.73 -8.56
N GLU A 58 -7.73 11.73 -8.38
CA GLU A 58 -6.99 10.53 -7.95
C GLU A 58 -7.35 10.06 -6.53
N GLY A 59 -7.98 10.92 -5.72
CA GLY A 59 -8.37 10.64 -4.34
C GLY A 59 -9.83 10.18 -4.19
N ASP A 60 -10.55 9.98 -5.29
CA ASP A 60 -11.94 9.52 -5.28
C ASP A 60 -12.05 8.08 -4.73
N PRO A 61 -12.88 7.81 -3.71
CA PRO A 61 -13.01 6.49 -3.12
C PRO A 61 -13.41 5.39 -4.10
N HIS A 62 -14.34 5.68 -5.02
CA HIS A 62 -14.84 4.70 -6.00
C HIS A 62 -13.77 4.37 -7.03
N LEU A 63 -12.98 5.36 -7.47
CA LEU A 63 -11.83 5.10 -8.35
C LEU A 63 -10.77 4.24 -7.67
N ILE A 64 -10.49 4.49 -6.39
CA ILE A 64 -9.56 3.68 -5.59
C ILE A 64 -10.08 2.25 -5.44
N ALA A 65 -11.39 2.08 -5.19
CA ALA A 65 -12.01 0.76 -5.10
C ALA A 65 -11.99 0.00 -6.42
N GLY A 66 -12.30 0.66 -7.54
CA GLY A 66 -12.17 0.07 -8.87
C GLY A 66 -10.73 -0.38 -9.17
N ALA A 67 -9.75 0.43 -8.79
CA ALA A 67 -8.34 0.08 -8.94
C ALA A 67 -7.94 -1.16 -8.13
N ALA A 68 -8.46 -1.28 -6.90
CA ALA A 68 -8.27 -2.46 -6.07
C ALA A 68 -8.93 -3.71 -6.68
N GLY A 69 -10.14 -3.59 -7.23
CA GLY A 69 -10.83 -4.67 -7.94
C GLY A 69 -10.12 -5.12 -9.22
N VAL A 70 -9.53 -4.20 -9.99
CA VAL A 70 -8.73 -4.56 -11.18
C VAL A 70 -7.51 -5.40 -10.77
N ALA A 71 -6.82 -5.06 -9.68
CA ALA A 71 -5.72 -5.89 -9.19
C ALA A 71 -6.17 -7.30 -8.77
N ALA A 72 -7.37 -7.42 -8.19
CA ALA A 72 -7.96 -8.71 -7.88
C ALA A 72 -8.25 -9.54 -9.15
N CYS A 73 -8.81 -8.91 -10.19
CA CYS A 73 -9.03 -9.56 -11.48
C CYS A 73 -7.73 -10.00 -12.17
N LEU A 74 -6.65 -9.23 -12.00
CA LEU A 74 -5.32 -9.58 -12.51
C LEU A 74 -4.65 -10.71 -11.70
N GLY A 75 -5.20 -11.06 -10.53
CA GLY A 75 -4.66 -12.12 -9.67
C GLY A 75 -3.53 -11.67 -8.75
N ALA A 76 -3.44 -10.38 -8.40
CA ALA A 76 -2.40 -9.92 -7.48
C ALA A 76 -2.60 -10.49 -6.06
N ASP A 77 -1.51 -10.79 -5.35
CA ASP A 77 -1.58 -11.20 -3.93
C ASP A 77 -1.84 -9.99 -3.03
N PHE A 78 -1.19 -8.88 -3.34
CA PHE A 78 -1.40 -7.60 -2.69
C PHE A 78 -1.65 -6.50 -3.71
N VAL A 79 -2.48 -5.54 -3.33
CA VAL A 79 -2.67 -4.29 -4.07
C VAL A 79 -2.29 -3.12 -3.20
N LYS A 80 -1.47 -2.23 -3.75
CA LYS A 80 -1.17 -0.95 -3.16
C LYS A 80 -1.94 0.17 -3.83
N VAL A 81 -2.72 0.88 -3.05
CA VAL A 81 -3.52 2.03 -3.49
C VAL A 81 -3.26 3.26 -2.62
N ASN A 82 -3.76 4.41 -3.06
CA ASN A 82 -3.78 5.62 -2.25
C ASN A 82 -4.92 5.57 -1.22
N TYR A 83 -4.76 6.34 -0.13
CA TYR A 83 -5.86 6.58 0.80
C TYR A 83 -6.84 7.60 0.20
N PRO A 84 -8.17 7.41 0.34
CA PRO A 84 -9.14 8.36 -0.21
C PRO A 84 -9.01 9.75 0.40
N LYS A 85 -9.38 10.77 -0.37
CA LYS A 85 -9.42 12.17 0.07
C LYS A 85 -10.87 12.63 0.16
N CYS A 86 -11.50 12.34 1.30
CA CYS A 86 -12.87 12.72 1.60
C CYS A 86 -13.02 13.01 3.11
N GLU A 87 -14.23 13.34 3.55
CA GLU A 87 -14.52 13.68 4.95
C GLU A 87 -14.26 12.51 5.92
N ASN A 88 -14.64 11.29 5.54
CA ASN A 88 -14.40 10.08 6.33
C ASN A 88 -13.63 9.04 5.50
N PRO A 89 -12.30 9.20 5.37
CA PRO A 89 -11.51 8.36 4.49
C PRO A 89 -11.40 6.92 4.99
N ALA A 90 -11.47 6.69 6.31
CA ALA A 90 -11.37 5.36 6.89
C ALA A 90 -12.59 4.50 6.53
N GLU A 91 -13.79 5.06 6.63
CA GLU A 91 -15.01 4.39 6.21
C GLU A 91 -15.09 4.23 4.69
N ALA A 92 -14.75 5.28 3.93
CA ALA A 92 -14.76 5.22 2.47
C ALA A 92 -13.78 4.17 1.93
N PHE A 93 -12.64 3.95 2.60
CA PHE A 93 -11.63 2.99 2.15
C PHE A 93 -12.06 1.52 2.29
N LYS A 94 -13.10 1.22 3.09
CA LYS A 94 -13.69 -0.14 3.17
C LYS A 94 -14.17 -0.64 1.81
N GLU A 95 -14.65 0.25 0.95
CA GLU A 95 -15.08 -0.12 -0.40
C GLU A 95 -13.94 -0.74 -1.21
N ALA A 96 -12.72 -0.21 -1.08
CA ALA A 96 -11.55 -0.77 -1.74
C ALA A 96 -11.14 -2.13 -1.16
N ILE A 97 -11.28 -2.32 0.15
CA ILE A 97 -11.03 -3.62 0.80
C ILE A 97 -12.00 -4.68 0.26
N LEU A 98 -13.29 -4.34 0.16
CA LEU A 98 -14.31 -5.24 -0.36
C LEU A 98 -14.10 -5.54 -1.84
N ALA A 99 -13.79 -4.52 -2.65
CA ALA A 99 -13.54 -4.68 -4.08
C ALA A 99 -12.31 -5.56 -4.39
N ALA A 100 -11.28 -5.51 -3.54
CA ALA A 100 -10.08 -6.33 -3.70
C ALA A 100 -10.32 -7.84 -3.44
N GLY A 101 -11.44 -8.21 -2.81
CA GLY A 101 -11.77 -9.61 -2.55
C GLY A 101 -10.69 -10.35 -1.76
N ARG A 102 -10.00 -11.31 -2.41
CA ARG A 102 -8.91 -12.09 -1.79
C ARG A 102 -7.55 -11.39 -1.88
N THR A 103 -7.40 -10.38 -2.73
CA THR A 103 -6.20 -9.57 -2.84
C THR A 103 -6.10 -8.67 -1.61
N LYS A 104 -4.96 -8.71 -0.93
CA LYS A 104 -4.75 -7.96 0.30
C LYS A 104 -4.40 -6.51 0.00
N VAL A 105 -5.20 -5.58 0.48
CA VAL A 105 -4.94 -4.14 0.27
C VAL A 105 -3.90 -3.64 1.25
N VAL A 106 -2.89 -2.93 0.75
CA VAL A 106 -1.95 -2.14 1.54
C VAL A 106 -2.03 -0.68 1.11
N CYS A 107 -1.95 0.25 2.05
CA CYS A 107 -2.05 1.67 1.72
C CYS A 107 -0.67 2.32 1.57
N ALA A 108 -0.58 3.33 0.68
CA ALA A 108 0.59 4.17 0.55
C ALA A 108 0.74 5.11 1.76
N GLY A 109 1.94 5.15 2.36
CA GLY A 109 2.24 6.02 3.50
C GLY A 109 2.33 7.52 3.20
N GLY A 110 2.07 7.98 1.96
CA GLY A 110 2.00 9.40 1.62
C GLY A 110 3.33 10.18 1.62
N GLY A 111 3.22 11.51 1.79
CA GLY A 111 4.35 12.41 2.00
C GLY A 111 4.85 12.38 3.45
N SER A 112 6.02 12.98 3.70
CA SER A 112 6.51 13.13 5.08
C SER A 112 5.54 14.03 5.85
N THR A 113 5.02 13.55 6.97
CA THR A 113 4.07 14.27 7.84
C THR A 113 4.48 14.18 9.30
N ASP A 114 3.73 14.84 10.17
CA ASP A 114 3.83 14.66 11.61
C ASP A 114 3.69 13.16 11.99
N PRO A 115 4.56 12.60 12.86
CA PRO A 115 4.52 11.20 13.27
C PRO A 115 3.19 10.74 13.84
N LYS A 116 2.52 11.55 14.68
CA LYS A 116 1.23 11.19 15.26
C LYS A 116 0.15 11.14 14.20
N ALA A 117 0.08 12.13 13.32
CA ALA A 117 -0.86 12.12 12.21
C ALA A 117 -0.65 10.90 11.28
N PHE A 118 0.61 10.56 10.99
CA PHE A 118 0.96 9.41 10.17
C PHE A 118 0.56 8.07 10.82
N LEU A 119 0.90 7.88 12.10
CA LEU A 119 0.57 6.65 12.84
C LEU A 119 -0.93 6.50 13.05
N GLN A 120 -1.66 7.60 13.30
CA GLN A 120 -3.12 7.58 13.35
C GLN A 120 -3.73 7.13 12.01
N MET A 121 -3.25 7.71 10.91
CA MET A 121 -3.72 7.33 9.58
C MET A 121 -3.47 5.84 9.28
N LEU A 122 -2.31 5.30 9.66
CA LEU A 122 -2.01 3.87 9.53
C LEU A 122 -2.95 3.00 10.38
N TYR A 123 -3.18 3.42 11.62
CA TYR A 123 -4.09 2.73 12.52
C TYR A 123 -5.50 2.68 11.94
N ASP A 124 -6.03 3.81 11.46
CA ASP A 124 -7.36 3.89 10.87
C ASP A 124 -7.48 2.99 9.63
N GLN A 125 -6.48 3.01 8.75
CA GLN A 125 -6.45 2.15 7.56
C GLN A 125 -6.55 0.66 7.91
N ILE A 126 -5.90 0.23 8.98
CA ILE A 126 -5.82 -1.19 9.37
C ILE A 126 -7.04 -1.58 10.21
N HIS A 127 -7.28 -0.86 11.31
CA HIS A 127 -8.26 -1.26 12.33
C HIS A 127 -9.67 -0.77 12.05
N ILE A 128 -9.86 0.27 11.22
CA ILE A 128 -11.18 0.74 10.81
C ILE A 128 -11.49 0.24 9.40
N SER A 129 -10.62 0.50 8.42
CA SER A 129 -10.92 0.12 7.03
C SER A 129 -10.74 -1.37 6.75
N GLY A 130 -9.80 -2.04 7.41
CA GLY A 130 -9.47 -3.46 7.17
C GLY A 130 -8.33 -3.68 6.17
N ALA A 131 -7.44 -2.70 5.98
CA ALA A 131 -6.22 -2.88 5.20
C ALA A 131 -5.32 -3.95 5.85
N ALA A 132 -4.67 -4.77 5.02
CA ALA A 132 -3.80 -5.85 5.47
C ALA A 132 -2.38 -5.38 5.83
N GLY A 133 -2.09 -4.08 5.68
CA GLY A 133 -0.80 -3.49 6.00
C GLY A 133 -0.56 -2.17 5.27
N ASN A 134 0.71 -1.79 5.17
CA ASN A 134 1.13 -0.53 4.58
C ASN A 134 2.45 -0.64 3.81
N ALA A 135 2.69 0.36 2.95
CA ALA A 135 3.93 0.50 2.22
C ALA A 135 4.47 1.93 2.40
N THR A 136 5.45 2.04 3.30
CA THR A 136 5.96 3.33 3.80
C THR A 136 7.35 3.62 3.24
N GLY A 137 7.52 4.80 2.65
CA GLY A 137 8.80 5.28 2.11
C GLY A 137 9.33 6.48 2.87
N ARG A 138 8.95 7.69 2.42
CA ARG A 138 9.50 8.97 2.91
C ARG A 138 9.33 9.21 4.41
N ASN A 139 8.24 8.71 5.02
CA ASN A 139 8.03 8.75 6.47
C ASN A 139 9.08 7.95 7.26
N ILE A 140 9.93 7.15 6.61
CA ILE A 140 11.06 6.46 7.25
C ILE A 140 12.38 7.06 6.77
N HIS A 141 12.68 6.94 5.47
CA HIS A 141 14.06 7.16 4.97
C HIS A 141 14.50 8.62 4.87
N GLN A 142 13.59 9.59 5.08
CA GLN A 142 13.95 11.02 5.16
C GLN A 142 14.21 11.48 6.60
N LYS A 143 14.04 10.61 7.59
CA LYS A 143 14.33 10.90 8.99
C LYS A 143 15.81 10.63 9.32
N SER A 144 16.24 11.06 10.51
CA SER A 144 17.54 10.66 11.05
C SER A 144 17.63 9.14 11.17
N TYR A 145 18.84 8.55 11.15
CA TYR A 145 19.02 7.10 11.27
C TYR A 145 18.30 6.51 12.49
N ARG A 146 18.39 7.16 13.65
CA ARG A 146 17.73 6.71 14.89
C ARG A 146 16.21 6.82 14.79
N ASP A 147 15.69 7.93 14.26
CA ASP A 147 14.25 8.13 14.09
C ASP A 147 13.64 7.21 13.04
N ALA A 148 14.40 6.86 12.00
CA ALA A 148 13.97 5.90 10.99
C ALA A 148 13.77 4.51 11.60
N ILE A 149 14.70 4.04 12.45
CA ILE A 149 14.56 2.78 13.18
C ILE A 149 13.33 2.81 14.09
N ARG A 150 13.18 3.87 14.90
CA ARG A 150 12.02 4.00 15.80
C ARG A 150 10.69 4.09 15.06
N MET A 151 10.65 4.78 13.91
CA MET A 151 9.47 4.81 13.05
C MET A 151 9.14 3.42 12.49
N CYS A 152 10.14 2.65 12.06
CA CYS A 152 9.90 1.25 11.65
C CYS A 152 9.30 0.41 12.78
N ASN A 153 9.81 0.54 14.01
CA ASN A 153 9.30 -0.18 15.18
C ASN A 153 7.86 0.25 15.52
N ALA A 154 7.56 1.56 15.46
CA ALA A 154 6.22 2.08 15.68
C ALA A 154 5.22 1.60 14.62
N ILE A 155 5.61 1.56 13.34
CA ILE A 155 4.79 1.00 12.26
C ILE A 155 4.54 -0.50 12.48
N HIS A 156 5.58 -1.25 12.88
CA HIS A 156 5.48 -2.69 13.17
C HIS A 156 4.50 -2.97 14.33
N ALA A 157 4.59 -2.18 15.40
CA ALA A 157 3.70 -2.24 16.55
C ALA A 157 2.23 -2.14 16.16
N ILE A 158 1.85 -1.19 15.30
CA ILE A 158 0.47 -1.06 14.82
C ILE A 158 0.13 -2.22 13.88
N THR A 159 0.99 -2.48 12.89
CA THR A 159 0.64 -3.35 11.75
C THR A 159 0.62 -4.84 12.10
N ILE A 160 1.51 -5.27 13.00
CA ILE A 160 1.74 -6.68 13.31
C ILE A 160 1.35 -7.00 14.76
N GLU A 161 1.64 -6.11 15.71
CA GLU A 161 1.38 -6.36 17.14
C GLU A 161 0.00 -5.85 17.60
N ASN A 162 -0.76 -5.17 16.73
CA ASN A 162 -2.07 -4.57 17.04
C ASN A 162 -2.04 -3.56 18.20
N LYS A 163 -0.91 -2.84 18.38
CA LYS A 163 -0.78 -1.80 19.40
C LYS A 163 -1.56 -0.53 19.02
N THR A 164 -1.93 0.25 20.04
CA THR A 164 -2.60 1.55 19.82
C THR A 164 -1.64 2.61 19.29
N VAL A 165 -2.19 3.72 18.81
CA VAL A 165 -1.41 4.87 18.35
C VAL A 165 -0.55 5.44 19.49
N GLU A 166 -1.08 5.50 20.71
CA GLU A 166 -0.35 5.98 21.89
C GLU A 166 0.85 5.09 22.21
N GLU A 167 0.68 3.77 22.15
CA GLU A 167 1.77 2.82 22.38
C GLU A 167 2.85 2.92 21.28
N ALA A 168 2.43 3.04 20.02
CA ALA A 168 3.36 3.25 18.90
C ALA A 168 4.11 4.58 18.99
N LEU A 169 3.48 5.64 19.52
CA LEU A 169 4.14 6.92 19.75
C LEU A 169 5.21 6.85 20.83
N LYS A 170 4.96 6.12 21.92
CA LYS A 170 6.00 5.87 22.95
C LYS A 170 7.22 5.22 22.33
N ILE A 171 7.02 4.20 21.48
CA ILE A 171 8.09 3.55 20.72
C ILE A 171 8.83 4.53 19.82
N TYR A 172 8.10 5.43 19.15
CA TYR A 172 8.72 6.44 18.29
C TYR A 172 9.59 7.43 19.07
N TYR A 173 9.15 7.87 20.25
CA TYR A 173 9.87 8.83 21.09
C TYR A 173 10.92 8.18 22.00
N GLY A 174 10.93 6.85 22.15
CA GLY A 174 11.86 6.11 23.01
C GLY A 174 11.46 6.15 24.48
N GLU A 175 10.15 6.07 24.75
CA GLU A 175 9.52 6.10 26.08
C GLU A 175 9.00 4.71 26.52
N ASP A 176 9.34 3.68 25.76
CA ASP A 176 8.95 2.28 25.86
C ASP A 176 9.89 1.42 26.71
#